data_AF-A0A3S0G905-F1
#
_entry.id   AF-A0A3S0G905-F1
#
_cell.length_a   1.000
_cell.length_b   1.000
_cell.length_c   1.000
_cell.angle_alpha   90.00
_cell.angle_beta   90.00
_cell.angle_gamma   90.00
#
_symmetry.space_group_name_H-M   'P 1'
#
loop_
_entity.id
_entity.type
_entity.pdbx_description
1 polymer ?
#
loop_
_entity_poly.entity_id
_entity_poly.type
_entity_poly.pdbx_seq_one_letter_code
_entity_poly.pdbx_strand_id
1 'polypeptide(L)'
;MKLRLTALAALVAIIGAGAVPLSGSWAQDGKKAGANPVGIGSNWSNSVTKDGEGGIQLDKKQSELVQKINVYFRDLPDLKGTFVQTTADNKRSKGKFYVKRPGRFRFDYAAPSKLVIISDGDYLRVQDFDINSEDQYSIDQTPFRVLLRKDVDLLRDARILELQEVDDVVIVALQDKNPDTVGRIKLFLAKKPNLELREWVTTDAQGLDTRVELQDLAKTEDLDPGLFKPMPIGLKKSQ
;
A
#
# COMPACT_ATOMS: atom_id res chain seq x y z
N MET A 1 -8.56 -33.60 -0.75
CA MET A 1 -7.69 -32.52 -1.27
C MET A 1 -7.93 -31.26 -0.45
N LYS A 2 -6.98 -30.86 0.41
CA LYS A 2 -7.09 -29.63 1.22
C LYS A 2 -6.43 -28.50 0.45
N LEU A 3 -7.21 -27.49 0.05
CA LEU A 3 -6.76 -26.25 -0.56
C LEU A 3 -5.80 -25.52 0.40
N ARG A 4 -4.58 -25.24 -0.05
CA ARG A 4 -3.69 -24.30 0.64
C ARG A 4 -4.13 -22.88 0.24
N LEU A 5 -4.83 -22.18 1.14
CA LEU A 5 -4.95 -20.73 1.09
C LEU A 5 -3.59 -20.14 1.46
N THR A 6 -2.95 -19.45 0.54
CA THR A 6 -1.79 -18.60 0.84
C THR A 6 -1.88 -17.38 -0.08
N ALA A 7 -2.87 -16.53 0.19
CA ALA A 7 -3.02 -15.24 -0.48
C ALA A 7 -2.26 -14.18 0.33
N LEU A 8 -0.96 -14.08 0.05
CA LEU A 8 -0.37 -12.86 -0.47
C LEU A 8 -0.76 -11.50 0.15
N ALA A 9 -0.24 -11.29 1.35
CA ALA A 9 -0.05 -9.97 1.94
C ALA A 9 1.32 -9.42 1.51
N ALA A 10 1.43 -8.79 0.33
CA ALA A 10 2.67 -8.12 -0.07
C ALA A 10 2.44 -7.13 -1.21
N LEU A 11 1.98 -5.93 -0.87
CA LEU A 11 2.71 -4.78 -1.38
C LEU A 11 3.38 -4.16 -0.18
N VAL A 12 4.69 -4.41 -0.11
CA VAL A 12 5.64 -3.78 0.80
C VAL A 12 5.78 -4.43 2.21
N ALA A 13 5.36 -5.69 2.38
CA ALA A 13 5.59 -6.48 3.62
C ALA A 13 6.66 -7.59 3.49
N ILE A 14 7.50 -7.59 2.44
CA ILE A 14 8.58 -8.57 2.28
C ILE A 14 9.92 -7.85 2.41
N ILE A 15 10.53 -7.95 3.59
CA ILE A 15 11.93 -8.34 3.86
C ILE A 15 12.07 -8.37 5.39
N GLY A 16 12.18 -9.57 5.95
CA GLY A 16 12.38 -9.77 7.38
C GLY A 16 12.53 -11.23 7.77
N ALA A 17 13.12 -12.08 6.91
CA ALA A 17 13.47 -13.45 7.26
C ALA A 17 14.98 -13.56 7.50
N GLY A 18 15.39 -13.36 8.76
CA GLY A 18 16.67 -13.85 9.28
C GLY A 18 16.36 -14.74 10.48
N ALA A 19 16.43 -16.06 10.30
CA ALA A 19 16.14 -17.05 11.33
C ALA A 19 17.36 -17.32 12.22
N VAL A 20 17.15 -17.42 13.53
CA VAL A 20 17.91 -18.33 14.42
C VAL A 20 16.92 -18.91 15.44
N PRO A 21 16.76 -20.24 15.54
CA PRO A 21 16.00 -20.86 16.62
C PRO A 21 16.93 -21.10 17.81
N LEU A 22 16.53 -20.68 19.01
CA LEU A 22 17.03 -21.27 20.24
C LEU A 22 15.85 -21.69 21.11
N SER A 23 15.83 -23.00 21.32
CA SER A 23 14.97 -23.77 22.21
C SER A 23 14.98 -23.26 23.66
N GLY A 24 13.80 -23.21 24.27
CA GLY A 24 13.64 -23.06 25.72
C GLY A 24 12.17 -23.08 26.12
N SER A 25 11.66 -24.25 26.48
CA SER A 25 10.39 -24.43 27.22
C SER A 25 10.39 -23.63 28.52
N TRP A 26 9.25 -23.07 28.94
CA TRP A 26 8.68 -23.12 30.31
C TRP A 26 7.20 -22.64 30.29
N ALA A 27 6.43 -23.08 31.27
CA ALA A 27 4.97 -23.09 31.35
C ALA A 27 4.32 -21.86 32.04
N GLN A 28 3.01 -21.72 31.78
CA GLN A 28 1.86 -21.20 32.56
C GLN A 28 1.94 -20.12 33.68
N ASP A 29 0.90 -19.27 33.63
CA ASP A 29 0.14 -18.57 34.69
C ASP A 29 0.55 -17.17 35.21
N GLY A 30 -0.43 -16.24 35.20
CA GLY A 30 -0.56 -15.19 36.24
C GLY A 30 -0.92 -13.74 35.85
N LYS A 31 -2.20 -13.37 36.03
CA LYS A 31 -2.77 -12.08 36.53
C LYS A 31 -2.36 -10.68 36.00
N LYS A 32 -3.40 -10.01 35.45
CA LYS A 32 -3.94 -8.64 35.67
C LYS A 32 -3.02 -7.41 35.98
N ALA A 33 -3.22 -6.42 35.10
CA ALA A 33 -3.59 -5.01 35.31
C ALA A 33 -2.58 -3.98 35.86
N GLY A 34 -2.41 -2.91 35.08
CA GLY A 34 -1.99 -1.57 35.52
C GLY A 34 -2.45 -0.54 34.49
N ALA A 35 -3.40 0.31 34.88
CA ALA A 35 -3.98 1.39 34.08
C ALA A 35 -3.41 2.76 34.49
N ASN A 36 -3.60 3.76 33.61
CA ASN A 36 -3.95 5.18 33.86
C ASN A 36 -3.10 6.19 33.04
N PRO A 37 -3.56 7.44 32.81
CA PRO A 37 -4.51 7.82 31.75
C PRO A 37 -4.06 9.13 31.06
N VAL A 38 -4.82 9.69 30.11
CA VAL A 38 -5.26 11.11 30.03
C VAL A 38 -6.19 11.21 28.81
N GLY A 39 -7.41 11.69 29.03
CA GLY A 39 -8.40 11.96 28.00
C GLY A 39 -8.56 13.46 27.69
N ILE A 40 -9.00 13.74 26.47
CA ILE A 40 -9.80 14.89 26.01
C ILE A 40 -10.63 14.26 24.87
N GLY A 41 -11.95 14.09 24.95
CA GLY A 41 -13.00 15.11 24.96
C GLY A 41 -14.01 14.72 23.86
N SER A 42 -15.29 14.65 24.23
CA SER A 42 -16.39 13.94 23.56
C SER A 42 -16.91 14.56 22.25
N ASN A 43 -17.24 13.72 21.26
CA ASN A 43 -18.55 13.62 20.56
C ASN A 43 -18.40 12.88 19.22
N TRP A 44 -18.66 11.57 19.19
CA TRP A 44 -18.68 10.78 17.96
C TRP A 44 -20.09 10.21 17.78
N SER A 45 -20.93 10.91 17.04
CA SER A 45 -22.16 10.33 16.47
C SER A 45 -21.84 9.78 15.07
N ASN A 46 -21.16 8.64 15.03
CA ASN A 46 -21.20 7.78 13.84
C ASN A 46 -22.29 6.73 14.08
N SER A 47 -23.40 6.83 13.36
CA SER A 47 -24.31 5.70 13.20
C SER A 47 -23.58 4.63 12.38
N VAL A 48 -22.91 3.72 13.08
CA VAL A 48 -22.42 2.46 12.53
C VAL A 48 -23.66 1.64 12.17
N THR A 49 -23.86 1.34 10.89
CA THR A 49 -24.85 0.34 10.49
C THR A 49 -24.46 -0.97 11.17
N LYS A 50 -25.36 -1.47 12.02
CA LYS A 50 -25.40 -2.88 12.43
C LYS A 50 -25.48 -3.68 11.14
N ASP A 51 -24.33 -4.13 10.68
CA ASP A 51 -24.07 -5.23 9.74
C ASP A 51 -22.65 -4.95 9.23
N GLY A 52 -21.69 -5.79 9.63
CA GLY A 52 -20.24 -5.61 9.43
C GLY A 52 -19.79 -5.74 7.97
N GLU A 53 -20.43 -5.02 7.06
CA GLU A 53 -20.18 -4.98 5.62
C GLU A 53 -20.18 -3.52 5.09
N GLY A 54 -19.74 -2.53 5.85
CA GLY A 54 -18.31 -2.27 6.07
C GLY A 54 -17.81 -1.11 5.21
N GLY A 55 -18.55 0.00 5.18
CA GLY A 55 -18.18 1.27 4.54
C GLY A 55 -19.11 2.39 5.02
N ILE A 56 -18.68 3.66 4.93
CA ILE A 56 -19.48 4.82 5.32
C ILE A 56 -20.50 5.18 4.23
N GLN A 57 -21.66 5.68 4.64
CA GLN A 57 -22.58 6.34 3.72
C GLN A 57 -22.04 7.74 3.42
N LEU A 58 -21.79 8.03 2.14
CA LEU A 58 -21.25 9.32 1.71
C LEU A 58 -22.37 10.35 1.53
N ASP A 59 -22.19 11.54 2.09
CA ASP A 59 -23.00 12.70 1.73
C ASP A 59 -22.59 13.25 0.35
N LYS A 60 -23.25 14.32 -0.09
CA LYS A 60 -22.98 14.95 -1.39
C LYS A 60 -21.53 15.48 -1.49
N LYS A 61 -21.02 16.14 -0.45
CA LYS A 61 -19.66 16.72 -0.45
C LYS A 61 -18.60 15.63 -0.45
N GLN A 62 -18.83 14.59 0.34
CA GLN A 62 -17.98 13.40 0.41
C GLN A 62 -17.94 12.67 -0.95
N SER A 63 -19.09 12.51 -1.60
CA SER A 63 -19.16 11.91 -2.93
C SER A 63 -18.39 12.74 -3.99
N GLU A 64 -18.55 14.07 -3.96
CA GLU A 64 -17.77 14.98 -4.82
C GLU A 64 -16.26 14.87 -4.56
N LEU A 65 -15.85 14.69 -3.30
CA LEU A 65 -14.45 14.50 -2.94
C LEU A 65 -13.90 13.17 -3.46
N VAL A 66 -14.64 12.06 -3.32
CA VAL A 66 -14.24 10.78 -3.92
C VAL A 66 -14.12 10.89 -5.44
N GLN A 67 -14.99 11.64 -6.11
CA GLN A 67 -14.87 11.88 -7.55
C GLN A 67 -13.59 12.66 -7.90
N LYS A 68 -13.16 13.64 -7.09
CA LYS A 68 -11.86 14.30 -7.29
C LYS A 68 -10.69 13.33 -7.14
N ILE A 69 -10.78 12.40 -6.19
CA ILE A 69 -9.77 11.35 -6.00
C ILE A 69 -9.74 10.40 -7.20
N ASN A 70 -10.89 9.97 -7.72
CA ASN A 70 -10.99 9.17 -8.94
C ASN A 70 -10.28 9.87 -10.11
N VAL A 71 -10.57 11.15 -10.34
CA VAL A 71 -9.96 11.96 -11.40
C VAL A 71 -8.44 12.03 -11.22
N TYR A 72 -7.96 12.29 -10.00
CA TYR A 72 -6.53 12.35 -9.70
C TYR A 72 -5.79 11.05 -10.09
N PHE A 73 -6.29 9.89 -9.67
CA PHE A 73 -5.64 8.61 -9.98
C PHE A 73 -5.80 8.21 -11.44
N ARG A 74 -6.95 8.53 -12.06
CA ARG A 74 -7.20 8.24 -13.47
C ARG A 74 -6.24 9.01 -14.38
N ASP A 75 -6.08 10.31 -14.09
CA ASP A 75 -5.37 11.29 -14.92
C ASP A 75 -3.95 11.57 -14.38
N LEU A 76 -3.43 10.66 -13.54
CA LEU A 76 -2.10 10.76 -12.95
C LEU A 76 -1.05 10.86 -14.08
N PRO A 77 -0.24 11.93 -14.12
CA PRO A 77 0.84 12.01 -15.09
C PRO A 77 1.92 10.97 -14.77
N ASP A 78 2.87 10.85 -15.67
CA ASP A 78 4.10 10.12 -15.39
C ASP A 78 4.89 10.86 -14.29
N LEU A 79 5.26 10.12 -13.24
CA LEU A 79 5.85 10.66 -12.01
C LEU A 79 7.15 9.96 -11.67
N LYS A 80 8.06 10.71 -11.07
CA LYS A 80 9.24 10.18 -10.37
C LYS A 80 9.46 10.92 -9.06
N GLY A 81 10.18 10.30 -8.14
CA GLY A 81 10.58 10.92 -6.89
C GLY A 81 11.32 9.96 -5.99
N THR A 82 11.36 10.29 -4.70
CA THR A 82 11.95 9.48 -3.65
C THR A 82 10.85 9.00 -2.69
N PHE A 83 11.13 7.93 -1.95
CA PHE A 83 10.19 7.44 -0.94
C PHE A 83 10.92 7.04 0.34
N VAL A 84 10.18 7.07 1.45
CA VAL A 84 10.54 6.45 2.72
C VAL A 84 9.44 5.49 3.12
N GLN A 85 9.80 4.23 3.31
CA GLN A 85 8.93 3.21 3.84
C GLN A 85 9.22 3.00 5.32
N THR A 86 8.17 2.81 6.11
CA THR A 86 8.25 2.35 7.50
C THR A 86 7.33 1.14 7.68
N THR A 87 7.88 0.01 8.10
CA THR A 87 7.15 -1.24 8.37
C THR A 87 6.61 -1.28 9.80
N ALA A 88 5.76 -2.26 10.11
CA ALA A 88 5.16 -2.44 11.44
C ALA A 88 6.18 -2.62 12.58
N ASP A 89 7.39 -3.12 12.27
CA ASP A 89 8.51 -3.22 13.21
C ASP A 89 9.37 -1.94 13.28
N ASN A 90 8.89 -0.83 12.74
CA ASN A 90 9.55 0.48 12.65
C ASN A 90 10.86 0.49 11.85
N LYS A 91 11.15 -0.53 11.04
CA LYS A 91 12.28 -0.47 10.11
C LYS A 91 11.98 0.52 9.00
N ARG A 92 12.97 1.36 8.70
CA ARG A 92 12.87 2.36 7.64
C ARG A 92 13.73 1.97 6.44
N SER A 93 13.14 2.02 5.27
CA SER A 93 13.81 1.86 3.98
C SER A 93 13.55 3.09 3.13
N LYS A 94 14.47 3.43 2.22
CA LYS A 94 14.31 4.56 1.30
C LYS A 94 14.65 4.13 -0.10
N GLY A 95 14.21 4.91 -1.08
CA GLY A 95 14.50 4.60 -2.46
C GLY A 95 13.99 5.64 -3.43
N LYS A 96 13.94 5.24 -4.70
CA LYS A 96 13.38 6.02 -5.80
C LYS A 96 12.17 5.31 -6.35
N PHE A 97 11.20 6.07 -6.81
CA PHE A 97 10.03 5.51 -7.48
C PHE A 97 9.79 6.15 -8.83
N TYR A 98 9.12 5.38 -9.70
CA TYR A 98 8.66 5.79 -11.02
C TYR A 98 7.25 5.26 -11.22
N VAL A 99 6.37 6.07 -11.80
CA VAL A 99 5.00 5.66 -12.14
C VAL A 99 4.72 6.09 -13.57
N LYS A 100 4.18 5.16 -14.36
CA LYS A 100 3.71 5.41 -15.72
C LYS A 100 2.35 4.76 -15.92
N ARG A 101 1.33 5.55 -16.26
CA ARG A 101 -0.01 5.00 -16.44
C ARG A 101 -0.12 4.17 -17.74
N PRO A 102 -1.08 3.22 -17.82
CA PRO A 102 -1.81 2.61 -16.70
C PRO A 102 -0.95 1.53 -16.01
N GLY A 103 -1.16 1.32 -14.71
CA GLY A 103 -0.66 0.15 -13.97
C GLY A 103 0.86 0.02 -13.75
N ARG A 104 1.72 0.72 -14.51
CA ARG A 104 3.17 0.56 -14.40
C ARG A 104 3.77 1.41 -13.30
N PHE A 105 4.59 0.78 -12.48
CA PHE A 105 5.36 1.46 -11.47
C PHE A 105 6.64 0.70 -11.15
N ARG A 106 7.59 1.37 -10.51
CA ARG A 106 8.84 0.79 -10.05
C ARG A 106 9.27 1.48 -8.77
N PHE A 107 9.70 0.70 -7.79
CA PHE A 107 10.35 1.14 -6.56
C PHE A 107 11.72 0.49 -6.47
N ASP A 108 12.77 1.30 -6.53
CA ASP A 108 14.15 0.89 -6.36
C ASP A 108 14.59 1.23 -4.94
N TYR A 109 14.86 0.20 -4.13
CA TYR A 109 15.35 0.40 -2.77
C TYR A 109 16.82 0.82 -2.80
N ALA A 110 17.18 1.73 -1.90
CA ALA A 110 18.56 2.17 -1.73
C ALA A 110 19.36 1.13 -0.92
N ALA A 111 20.68 1.16 -1.13
CA ALA A 111 21.62 0.33 -0.38
C ALA A 111 21.40 0.44 1.16
N PRO A 112 21.61 -0.67 1.91
CA PRO A 112 22.27 -1.90 1.47
C PRO A 112 21.37 -2.89 0.72
N SER A 113 20.05 -2.69 0.70
CA SER A 113 19.11 -3.57 0.00
C SER A 113 19.24 -3.40 -1.51
N LYS A 114 19.20 -4.52 -2.23
CA LYS A 114 18.97 -4.55 -3.69
C LYS A 114 17.57 -5.06 -4.01
N LEU A 115 16.56 -4.58 -3.28
CA LEU A 115 15.17 -4.88 -3.58
C LEU A 115 14.66 -3.96 -4.69
N VAL A 116 13.99 -4.55 -5.68
CA VAL A 116 13.24 -3.84 -6.72
C VAL A 116 11.82 -4.37 -6.73
N ILE A 117 10.85 -3.49 -6.58
CA ILE A 117 9.45 -3.80 -6.80
C ILE A 117 9.03 -3.17 -8.12
N ILE A 118 8.49 -3.95 -9.03
CA ILE A 118 8.19 -3.51 -10.40
C ILE A 118 6.86 -4.05 -10.88
N SER A 119 6.09 -3.21 -11.57
CA SER A 119 4.91 -3.63 -12.31
C SER A 119 4.97 -3.19 -13.75
N ASP A 120 4.64 -4.13 -14.65
CA ASP A 120 4.51 -3.92 -16.09
C ASP A 120 3.08 -3.54 -16.52
N GLY A 121 2.15 -3.46 -15.56
CA GLY A 121 0.74 -3.13 -15.76
C GLY A 121 -0.20 -4.32 -15.59
N ASP A 122 0.30 -5.55 -15.73
CA ASP A 122 -0.47 -6.79 -15.58
C ASP A 122 0.00 -7.56 -14.33
N TYR A 123 1.32 -7.61 -14.13
CA TYR A 123 1.95 -8.30 -13.02
C TYR A 123 2.75 -7.34 -12.15
N LEU A 124 2.82 -7.69 -10.87
CA LEU A 124 3.76 -7.16 -9.90
C LEU A 124 4.85 -8.19 -9.68
N ARG A 125 6.11 -7.75 -9.66
CA ARG A 125 7.25 -8.57 -9.28
C ARG A 125 8.02 -7.91 -8.15
N VAL A 126 8.45 -8.73 -7.20
CA VAL A 126 9.32 -8.35 -6.09
C VAL A 126 10.64 -9.09 -6.30
N GLN A 127 11.69 -8.36 -6.68
CA GLN A 127 13.00 -8.90 -7.04
C GLN A 127 14.01 -8.55 -5.96
N ASP A 128 14.56 -9.55 -5.28
CA ASP A 128 15.64 -9.39 -4.32
C ASP A 128 16.95 -9.94 -4.92
N PHE A 129 17.86 -9.03 -5.28
CA PHE A 129 19.14 -9.39 -5.88
C PHE A 129 20.22 -9.76 -4.85
N ASP A 130 19.96 -9.60 -3.55
CA ASP A 130 20.89 -10.03 -2.51
C ASP A 130 20.82 -11.55 -2.31
N ILE A 131 19.63 -12.14 -2.45
CA ILE A 131 19.40 -13.59 -2.35
C ILE A 131 18.99 -14.26 -3.66
N ASN A 132 18.90 -13.50 -4.76
CA ASN A 132 18.46 -13.96 -6.07
C ASN A 132 17.05 -14.60 -6.06
N SER A 133 16.07 -13.91 -5.49
CA SER A 133 14.67 -14.36 -5.48
C SER A 133 13.75 -13.41 -6.25
N GLU A 134 12.80 -13.98 -6.98
CA GLU A 134 11.70 -13.25 -7.63
C GLU A 134 10.37 -13.85 -7.18
N ASP A 135 9.50 -13.00 -6.65
CA ASP A 135 8.10 -13.32 -6.46
C ASP A 135 7.25 -12.57 -7.49
N GLN A 136 6.27 -13.23 -8.10
CA GLN A 136 5.38 -12.65 -9.10
C GLN A 136 3.91 -12.82 -8.72
N TYR A 137 3.14 -11.74 -8.84
CA TYR A 137 1.73 -11.67 -8.48
C TYR A 137 0.93 -10.94 -9.56
N SER A 138 -0.34 -11.28 -9.75
CA SER A 138 -1.23 -10.46 -10.60
C SER A 138 -1.54 -9.15 -9.88
N ILE A 139 -1.46 -8.01 -10.58
CA ILE A 139 -1.80 -6.70 -9.98
C ILE A 139 -3.24 -6.66 -9.48
N ASP A 140 -4.13 -7.44 -10.13
CA ASP A 140 -5.54 -7.55 -9.80
C ASP A 140 -5.81 -8.29 -8.48
N GLN A 141 -4.80 -8.89 -7.87
CA GLN A 141 -4.90 -9.54 -6.55
C GLN A 141 -4.34 -8.66 -5.42
N THR A 142 -4.03 -7.40 -5.72
CA THR A 142 -3.38 -6.50 -4.78
C THR A 142 -4.29 -5.37 -4.33
N PRO A 143 -4.12 -4.84 -3.10
CA PRO A 143 -4.90 -3.69 -2.63
C PRO A 143 -4.78 -2.43 -3.50
N PHE A 144 -3.70 -2.30 -4.29
CA PHE A 144 -3.47 -1.16 -5.16
C PHE A 144 -4.26 -1.19 -6.46
N ARG A 145 -4.87 -2.33 -6.80
CA ARG A 145 -5.65 -2.52 -8.02
C ARG A 145 -6.64 -1.38 -8.26
N VAL A 146 -7.43 -1.04 -7.25
CA VAL A 146 -8.47 0.01 -7.33
C VAL A 146 -7.92 1.41 -7.62
N LEU A 147 -6.60 1.64 -7.43
CA LEU A 147 -5.93 2.91 -7.73
C LEU A 147 -5.17 2.88 -9.07
N LEU A 148 -4.78 1.69 -9.53
CA LEU A 148 -3.85 1.52 -10.66
C LEU A 148 -4.53 1.12 -11.97
N ARG A 149 -5.80 0.70 -11.93
CA ARG A 149 -6.59 0.39 -13.12
C ARG A 149 -6.76 1.61 -14.04
N LYS A 150 -6.95 1.35 -15.33
CA LYS A 150 -7.18 2.39 -16.34
C LYS A 150 -8.46 3.19 -16.06
N ASP A 151 -9.51 2.50 -15.63
CA ASP A 151 -10.85 3.03 -15.35
C ASP A 151 -11.09 3.16 -13.83
N VAL A 152 -10.27 3.94 -13.14
CA VAL A 152 -10.39 4.13 -11.68
C VAL A 152 -11.79 4.65 -11.32
N ASP A 153 -12.53 3.84 -10.57
CA ASP A 153 -13.81 4.21 -9.95
C ASP A 153 -13.90 3.60 -8.54
N LEU A 154 -13.55 4.41 -7.54
CA LEU A 154 -13.55 3.98 -6.14
C LEU A 154 -14.96 3.73 -5.59
N LEU A 155 -16.00 4.38 -6.13
CA LEU A 155 -17.38 4.16 -5.66
C LEU A 155 -17.89 2.79 -6.16
N ARG A 156 -17.51 2.41 -7.38
CA ARG A 156 -17.79 1.11 -7.95
C ARG A 156 -16.99 0.00 -7.27
N ASP A 157 -15.67 0.17 -7.19
CA ASP A 157 -14.75 -0.95 -6.91
C ASP A 157 -14.31 -1.07 -5.44
N ALA A 158 -14.46 -0.02 -4.62
CA ALA A 158 -14.00 -0.01 -3.24
C ALA A 158 -15.13 0.30 -2.25
N ARG A 159 -14.98 -0.23 -1.02
CA ARG A 159 -15.72 0.22 0.16
C ARG A 159 -14.92 1.37 0.78
N ILE A 160 -15.52 2.55 0.86
CA ILE A 160 -14.90 3.69 1.56
C ILE A 160 -15.14 3.49 3.06
N LEU A 161 -14.07 3.27 3.81
CA LEU A 161 -14.11 3.03 5.26
C LEU A 161 -14.01 4.32 6.06
N GLU A 162 -13.28 5.29 5.53
CA GLU A 162 -13.02 6.58 6.15
C GLU A 162 -12.85 7.62 5.05
N LEU A 163 -13.44 8.80 5.23
CA LEU A 163 -13.18 9.96 4.41
C LEU A 163 -13.22 11.21 5.29
N GLN A 164 -12.07 11.85 5.43
CA GLN A 164 -11.90 13.02 6.26
C GLN A 164 -11.12 14.10 5.51
N GLU A 165 -11.44 15.34 5.82
CA GLU A 165 -10.71 16.51 5.38
C GLU A 165 -10.24 17.25 6.64
N VAL A 166 -8.93 17.25 6.86
CA VAL A 166 -8.30 17.88 8.03
C VAL A 166 -7.28 18.87 7.49
N ASP A 167 -7.53 20.16 7.72
CA ASP A 167 -6.75 21.28 7.18
C ASP A 167 -6.59 21.19 5.65
N ASP A 168 -5.35 21.02 5.19
CA ASP A 168 -4.98 20.90 3.77
C ASP A 168 -4.70 19.44 3.35
N VAL A 169 -5.18 18.47 4.14
CA VAL A 169 -5.03 17.03 3.87
C VAL A 169 -6.40 16.35 3.72
N VAL A 170 -6.52 15.52 2.69
CA VAL A 170 -7.62 14.56 2.52
C VAL A 170 -7.12 13.19 2.92
N ILE A 171 -7.86 12.54 3.81
CA ILE A 171 -7.58 11.20 4.29
C ILE A 171 -8.71 10.31 3.79
N VAL A 172 -8.37 9.25 3.04
CA VAL A 172 -9.35 8.24 2.61
C VAL A 172 -8.84 6.86 2.94
N ALA A 173 -9.62 6.08 3.68
CA ALA A 173 -9.36 4.65 3.87
C ALA A 173 -10.35 3.86 3.02
N LEU A 174 -9.83 2.87 2.31
CA LEU A 174 -10.61 2.07 1.38
C LEU A 174 -10.20 0.60 1.44
N GLN A 175 -11.16 -0.25 1.11
CA GLN A 175 -11.01 -1.69 0.99
C GLN A 175 -11.58 -2.14 -0.35
N ASP A 176 -10.85 -3.00 -1.07
CA ASP A 176 -11.35 -3.57 -2.32
C ASP A 176 -12.62 -4.39 -2.05
N LYS A 177 -13.63 -4.30 -2.92
CA LYS A 177 -14.83 -5.14 -2.86
C LYS A 177 -14.56 -6.56 -3.37
N ASN A 178 -13.47 -6.79 -4.10
CA ASN A 178 -13.05 -8.11 -4.54
C ASN A 178 -12.71 -9.00 -3.33
N PRO A 179 -13.42 -10.12 -3.10
CA PRO A 179 -13.17 -11.00 -1.95
C PRO A 179 -11.80 -11.68 -1.98
N ASP A 180 -11.16 -11.77 -3.15
CA ASP A 180 -9.82 -12.36 -3.30
C ASP A 180 -8.70 -11.40 -2.88
N THR A 181 -9.03 -10.11 -2.70
CA THR A 181 -8.07 -9.10 -2.26
C THR A 181 -8.17 -8.90 -0.75
N VAL A 182 -7.05 -9.08 -0.05
CA VAL A 182 -6.98 -8.94 1.40
C VAL A 182 -6.24 -7.66 1.79
N GLY A 183 -6.70 -7.02 2.86
CA GLY A 183 -6.09 -5.82 3.40
C GLY A 183 -6.85 -4.54 3.06
N ARG A 184 -6.28 -3.41 3.48
CA ARG A 184 -6.85 -2.07 3.35
C ARG A 184 -5.75 -1.08 2.98
N ILE A 185 -6.14 0.01 2.37
CA ILE A 185 -5.23 1.12 2.09
C ILE A 185 -5.82 2.43 2.60
N LYS A 186 -5.00 3.20 3.31
CA LYS A 186 -5.29 4.55 3.76
C LYS A 186 -4.38 5.52 3.03
N LEU A 187 -4.96 6.49 2.34
CA LEU A 187 -4.26 7.47 1.53
C LEU A 187 -4.32 8.83 2.21
N PHE A 188 -3.22 9.57 2.10
CA PHE A 188 -3.10 10.95 2.56
C PHE A 188 -2.72 11.82 1.36
N LEU A 189 -3.64 12.68 0.96
CA LEU A 189 -3.48 13.56 -0.19
C LEU A 189 -3.42 15.01 0.26
N ALA A 190 -2.41 15.75 -0.18
CA ALA A 190 -2.38 17.20 -0.02
C ALA A 190 -3.43 17.84 -0.95
N LYS A 191 -4.18 18.83 -0.47
CA LYS A 191 -5.23 19.53 -1.24
C LYS A 191 -4.70 20.67 -2.10
N LYS A 192 -3.61 21.29 -1.67
CA LYS A 192 -3.06 22.51 -2.27
C LYS A 192 -1.65 22.26 -2.81
N PRO A 193 -1.26 22.88 -3.93
CA PRO A 193 -2.10 23.71 -4.81
C PRO A 193 -3.14 22.91 -5.61
N ASN A 194 -2.94 21.60 -5.75
CA ASN A 194 -3.89 20.65 -6.31
C ASN A 194 -3.84 19.36 -5.48
N LEU A 195 -4.79 18.46 -5.69
CA LEU A 195 -4.79 17.15 -5.04
C LEU A 195 -3.54 16.36 -5.46
N GLU A 196 -2.73 15.91 -4.48
CA GLU A 196 -1.51 15.16 -4.73
C GLU A 196 -1.28 14.13 -3.62
N LEU A 197 -1.09 12.86 -3.98
CA LEU A 197 -0.79 11.79 -3.03
C LEU A 197 0.58 12.04 -2.38
N ARG A 198 0.61 12.08 -1.05
CA ARG A 198 1.83 12.26 -0.27
C ARG A 198 2.24 11.01 0.49
N GLU A 199 1.27 10.24 0.93
CA GLU A 199 1.52 9.07 1.75
C GLU A 199 0.41 8.04 1.56
N TRP A 200 0.75 6.77 1.75
CA TRP A 200 -0.24 5.75 2.04
C TRP A 200 0.22 4.83 3.16
N VAL A 201 -0.75 4.17 3.78
CA VAL A 201 -0.57 3.06 4.70
C VAL A 201 -1.35 1.87 4.17
N THR A 202 -0.67 0.74 3.98
CA THR A 202 -1.32 -0.55 3.72
C THR A 202 -1.39 -1.36 4.99
N THR A 203 -2.55 -1.92 5.27
CA THR A 203 -2.78 -2.86 6.37
C THR A 203 -3.08 -4.23 5.78
N ASP A 204 -2.32 -5.25 6.18
CA ASP A 204 -2.50 -6.61 5.66
C ASP A 204 -3.55 -7.45 6.42
N ALA A 205 -3.65 -8.73 6.06
CA ALA A 205 -4.56 -9.69 6.70
C ALA A 205 -4.29 -9.91 8.20
N GLN A 206 -3.05 -9.69 8.63
CA GLN A 206 -2.59 -9.84 10.01
C GLN A 206 -2.76 -8.53 10.80
N GLY A 207 -3.16 -7.44 10.14
CA GLY A 207 -3.27 -6.12 10.74
C GLY A 207 -1.93 -5.37 10.84
N LEU A 208 -0.91 -5.83 10.11
CA LEU A 208 0.40 -5.17 10.09
C LEU A 208 0.38 -4.01 9.11
N ASP A 209 0.77 -2.84 9.62
CA ASP A 209 0.82 -1.61 8.85
C ASP A 209 2.18 -1.42 8.18
N THR A 210 2.13 -1.00 6.93
CA THR A 210 3.29 -0.50 6.19
C THR A 210 2.97 0.88 5.62
N ARG A 211 3.74 1.87 6.04
CA ARG A 211 3.63 3.27 5.62
C ARG A 211 4.65 3.57 4.52
N VAL A 212 4.24 4.31 3.50
CA VAL A 212 5.14 4.87 2.50
C VAL A 212 4.86 6.35 2.32
N GLU A 213 5.88 7.16 2.52
CA GLU A 213 5.90 8.61 2.35
C GLU A 213 6.61 8.94 1.03
N LEU A 214 5.99 9.76 0.18
CA LEU A 214 6.54 10.23 -1.08
C LEU A 214 7.18 11.60 -0.92
N GLN A 215 8.36 11.76 -1.52
CA GLN A 215 9.17 12.97 -1.48
C GLN A 215 9.66 13.32 -2.89
N ASP A 216 9.99 14.60 -3.09
CA ASP A 216 10.56 15.12 -4.35
C ASP A 216 9.76 14.73 -5.61
N LEU A 217 8.42 14.77 -5.53
CA LEU A 217 7.55 14.41 -6.65
C LEU A 217 7.78 15.34 -7.84
N ALA A 218 8.12 14.76 -8.98
CA ALA A 218 8.33 15.46 -10.23
C ALA A 218 7.51 14.80 -11.35
N LYS A 219 6.70 15.62 -12.04
CA LYS A 219 6.03 15.25 -13.29
C LYS A 219 7.05 15.19 -14.42
N THR A 220 6.93 14.21 -15.30
CA THR A 220 7.87 13.99 -16.40
C THR A 220 7.14 13.33 -17.56
N GLU A 221 7.42 13.69 -18.81
CA GLU A 221 6.77 13.05 -19.97
C GLU A 221 7.64 11.92 -20.58
N ASP A 222 8.93 11.89 -20.22
CA ASP A 222 9.94 11.05 -20.85
C ASP A 222 10.45 9.90 -19.95
N LEU A 223 9.56 9.20 -19.25
CA LEU A 223 9.97 7.96 -18.58
C LEU A 223 10.23 6.85 -19.60
N ASP A 224 11.47 6.35 -19.62
CA ASP A 224 11.87 5.20 -20.44
C ASP A 224 10.99 3.99 -20.12
N PRO A 225 10.23 3.45 -21.11
CA PRO A 225 9.44 2.24 -20.92
C PRO A 225 10.24 1.03 -20.43
N GLY A 226 11.56 1.00 -20.68
CA GLY A 226 12.48 -0.03 -20.19
C GLY A 226 12.58 -0.10 -18.67
N LEU A 227 12.28 0.99 -17.95
CA LEU A 227 12.25 1.02 -16.49
C LEU A 227 11.26 0.01 -15.90
N PHE A 228 10.16 -0.26 -16.61
CA PHE A 228 9.06 -1.11 -16.15
C PHE A 228 9.18 -2.56 -16.61
N LYS A 229 10.37 -2.96 -17.12
CA LYS A 229 10.68 -4.36 -17.43
C LYS A 229 11.48 -4.98 -16.28
N PRO A 230 11.11 -6.20 -15.83
CA PRO A 230 11.87 -6.89 -14.79
C PRO A 230 13.28 -7.22 -15.28
N MET A 231 14.25 -7.16 -14.35
CA MET A 231 15.62 -7.52 -14.67
C MET A 231 15.82 -9.02 -14.47
N PRO A 232 16.60 -9.72 -15.31
CA PRO A 232 16.89 -11.13 -15.10
C PRO A 232 17.54 -11.38 -13.73
N ILE A 233 16.96 -12.26 -12.92
CA ILE A 233 17.59 -12.74 -11.70
C ILE A 233 18.55 -13.87 -12.06
N GLY A 234 19.82 -13.73 -11.66
CA GLY A 234 20.82 -14.78 -11.84
C GLY A 234 21.18 -15.08 -13.30
N LEU A 235 22.04 -14.25 -13.90
CA LEU A 235 22.85 -14.68 -15.05
C LEU A 235 24.23 -15.11 -14.51
N LYS A 236 24.44 -16.41 -14.27
CA LYS A 236 25.78 -16.93 -14.50
C LYS A 236 26.07 -16.74 -15.98
N LYS A 237 27.09 -15.96 -16.31
CA LYS A 237 27.69 -16.01 -17.65
C LYS A 237 27.95 -17.48 -17.93
N SER A 238 27.27 -18.07 -18.91
CA SER A 238 27.80 -19.26 -19.56
C SER A 238 29.07 -18.80 -20.24
N GLN A 239 30.20 -19.02 -19.57
CA GLN A 239 31.50 -19.00 -20.22
C GLN A 239 31.65 -20.28 -21.04
#